data_AF-A0A0F6A8H9-F1
#
_entry.id   AF-A0A0F6A8H9-F1
#
_cell.length_a   1.000
_cell.length_b   1.000
_cell.length_c   1.000
_cell.angle_alpha   90.00
_cell.angle_beta   90.00
_cell.angle_gamma   90.00
#
_symmetry.space_group_name_H-M   'P 1'
#
loop_
_entity.id
_entity.type
_entity.pdbx_description
1 polymer ?
#
loop_
_entity_poly.entity_id
_entity_poly.type
_entity_poly.pdbx_seq_one_letter_code
_entity_poly.pdbx_strand_id
1 'polypeptide(L)'
;MNVDSDTRINNVNKAPLHAHQTPRSSTQQHGPTPEIDNRAHYLKYIHAANEEKLTSSIDAIKRYGPPVAMFRMSDIENAANPDELHGRIGRAIEQFEVEAKHYHEQARDIIYQGELAGEASKDILLDIVQLRDSQSELFKMGTNWGCKGFAHPDNYENLVAATPNYINYYA
;
A
#
# COMPACT_ATOMS: atom_id res chain seq x y z
N MET A 1 25.59 -63.07 0.53
CA MET A 1 25.17 -63.99 1.61
C MET A 1 25.91 -63.60 2.88
N ASN A 2 25.23 -63.70 4.03
CA ASN A 2 25.58 -63.20 5.38
C ASN A 2 25.09 -61.76 5.62
N VAL A 3 23.82 -61.53 5.99
CA VAL A 3 23.11 -61.77 7.27
C VAL A 3 23.83 -61.28 8.54
N ASP A 4 23.08 -60.41 9.22
CA ASP A 4 23.29 -59.77 10.51
C ASP A 4 23.70 -60.69 11.64
N SER A 5 24.34 -60.12 12.66
CA SER A 5 23.84 -60.05 14.05
C SER A 5 24.95 -59.58 14.99
N ASP A 6 24.71 -58.54 15.79
CA ASP A 6 24.88 -58.67 17.24
C ASP A 6 24.22 -57.56 18.06
N THR A 7 23.19 -58.01 18.76
CA THR A 7 22.50 -57.51 19.96
C THR A 7 23.46 -57.13 21.11
N ARG A 8 23.20 -56.07 21.90
CA ARG A 8 22.64 -56.13 23.28
C ARG A 8 22.78 -54.84 24.13
N ILE A 9 21.62 -54.24 24.42
CA ILE A 9 21.02 -53.81 25.71
C ILE A 9 21.91 -53.40 26.92
N ASN A 10 21.74 -52.17 27.44
CA ASN A 10 21.19 -51.81 28.78
C ASN A 10 21.57 -50.35 29.15
N ASN A 11 20.62 -49.41 29.24
CA ASN A 11 19.78 -49.09 30.43
C ASN A 11 20.64 -48.45 31.55
N VAL A 12 20.46 -47.19 31.99
CA VAL A 12 19.43 -46.78 32.97
C VAL A 12 19.63 -45.28 33.39
N ASN A 13 18.50 -44.56 33.64
CA ASN A 13 18.27 -43.32 34.44
C ASN A 13 18.63 -41.94 33.82
N LYS A 14 17.81 -40.87 33.87
CA LYS A 14 16.50 -40.55 34.49
C LYS A 14 15.97 -39.25 33.82
N ALA A 15 14.66 -39.17 33.56
CA ALA A 15 13.87 -38.03 33.03
C ALA A 15 13.73 -36.87 34.06
N PRO A 16 13.04 -35.72 33.80
CA PRO A 16 12.22 -35.35 32.64
C PRO A 16 12.43 -33.90 32.10
N LEU A 17 12.12 -33.64 30.83
CA LEU A 17 11.75 -32.30 30.37
C LEU A 17 10.37 -32.37 29.74
N HIS A 18 9.40 -31.83 30.48
CA HIS A 18 8.05 -31.55 30.04
C HIS A 18 8.10 -30.62 28.82
N ALA A 19 7.85 -31.14 27.62
CA ALA A 19 7.39 -30.34 26.51
C ALA A 19 5.86 -30.41 26.49
N HIS A 20 5.20 -29.52 27.23
CA HIS A 20 3.79 -29.23 27.00
C HIS A 20 3.68 -28.54 25.64
N GLN A 21 3.43 -29.34 24.61
CA GLN A 21 2.84 -28.85 23.36
C GLN A 21 1.42 -28.37 23.68
N THR A 22 1.26 -27.06 23.72
CA THR A 22 -0.03 -26.44 23.42
C THR A 22 0.07 -25.90 21.99
N PRO A 23 -0.72 -26.40 21.04
CA PRO A 23 -0.86 -25.72 19.76
C PRO A 23 -1.71 -24.46 20.03
N ARG A 24 -1.07 -23.32 20.27
CA ARG A 24 -1.74 -22.04 20.03
C ARG A 24 -1.80 -21.83 18.51
N SER A 25 -2.78 -22.46 17.89
CA SER A 25 -3.33 -21.95 16.64
C SER A 25 -3.99 -20.62 16.95
N SER A 26 -3.20 -19.54 17.01
CA SER A 26 -3.72 -18.21 16.75
C SER A 26 -3.84 -18.09 15.24
N THR A 27 -4.91 -18.66 14.69
CA THR A 27 -5.54 -18.06 13.51
C THR A 27 -5.85 -16.63 13.91
N GLN A 28 -4.95 -15.70 13.59
CA GLN A 28 -5.30 -14.30 13.45
C GLN A 28 -6.39 -14.30 12.38
N GLN A 29 -7.64 -14.28 12.83
CA GLN A 29 -8.72 -13.78 12.02
C GLN A 29 -8.30 -12.35 11.66
N HIS A 30 -7.85 -12.15 10.43
CA HIS A 30 -7.82 -10.84 9.82
C HIS A 30 -9.28 -10.37 9.76
N GLY A 31 -9.78 -9.84 10.88
CA GLY A 31 -10.92 -8.94 10.84
C GLY A 31 -10.60 -7.81 9.86
N PRO A 32 -11.61 -7.21 9.20
CA PRO A 32 -11.39 -6.15 8.24
C PRO A 32 -10.50 -5.10 8.89
N THR A 33 -9.31 -4.90 8.31
CA THR A 33 -8.43 -3.82 8.76
C THR A 33 -9.22 -2.53 8.63
N PRO A 34 -9.31 -1.69 9.68
CA PRO A 34 -10.07 -0.46 9.59
C PRO A 34 -9.61 0.31 8.37
N GLU A 35 -10.56 0.63 7.52
CA GLU A 35 -10.32 1.31 6.26
C GLU A 35 -9.85 2.74 6.58
N ILE A 36 -8.59 3.04 6.26
CA ILE A 36 -7.99 4.33 6.56
C ILE A 36 -8.23 5.23 5.36
N ASP A 37 -9.06 6.27 5.56
CA ASP A 37 -9.12 7.40 4.65
C ASP A 37 -7.85 8.26 4.82
N ASN A 38 -6.88 8.05 3.93
CA ASN A 38 -5.61 8.77 3.98
C ASN A 38 -5.78 10.28 3.73
N ARG A 39 -6.82 10.70 2.99
CA ARG A 39 -7.09 12.13 2.75
C ARG A 39 -7.55 12.79 4.04
N ALA A 40 -8.58 12.23 4.68
CA ALA A 40 -9.08 12.75 5.95
C ALA A 40 -8.01 12.70 7.05
N HIS A 41 -7.18 11.65 7.08
CA HIS A 41 -6.07 11.55 8.03
C HIS A 41 -5.01 12.62 7.80
N TYR A 42 -4.62 12.87 6.54
CA TYR A 42 -3.63 13.89 6.22
C TYR A 42 -4.12 15.31 6.52
N LEU A 43 -5.40 15.61 6.23
CA LEU A 43 -6.01 16.89 6.62
C LEU A 43 -6.01 17.08 8.14
N LYS A 44 -6.40 16.06 8.91
CA LYS A 44 -6.33 16.10 10.38
C LYS A 44 -4.90 16.38 10.86
N TYR A 45 -3.91 15.76 10.23
CA TYR A 45 -2.49 16.01 10.52
C TYR A 45 -2.12 17.47 10.25
N ILE A 46 -2.44 18.03 9.06
CA ILE A 46 -2.14 19.42 8.71
C ILE A 46 -2.76 20.39 9.72
N HIS A 47 -4.00 20.15 10.16
CA HIS A 47 -4.68 21.02 11.11
C HIS A 47 -4.15 20.92 12.55
N ALA A 48 -3.56 19.79 12.94
CA ALA A 48 -3.09 19.54 14.30
C ALA A 48 -1.58 19.71 14.49
N ALA A 49 -0.80 19.64 13.41
CA ALA A 49 0.65 19.74 13.44
C ALA A 49 1.14 21.18 13.70
N ASN A 50 2.31 21.29 14.32
CA ASN A 50 3.03 22.55 14.47
C ASN A 50 3.91 22.81 13.24
N GLU A 51 4.45 24.02 13.14
CA GLU A 51 5.23 24.45 11.96
C GLU A 51 6.40 23.50 11.64
N GLU A 52 7.16 23.08 12.65
CA GLU A 52 8.29 22.15 12.47
C GLU A 52 7.88 20.85 11.75
N LYS A 53 6.74 20.27 12.13
CA LYS A 53 6.21 19.06 11.50
C LYS A 53 5.73 19.31 10.07
N LEU A 54 5.09 20.46 9.84
CA LEU A 54 4.62 20.85 8.51
C LEU A 54 5.80 21.09 7.56
N THR A 55 6.82 21.84 8.00
CA THR A 55 8.06 22.03 7.24
C THR A 55 8.77 20.71 6.96
N SER A 56 8.83 19.81 7.96
CA SER A 56 9.38 18.46 7.76
C SER A 56 8.61 17.65 6.71
N SER A 57 7.29 17.84 6.59
CA SER A 57 6.49 17.22 5.53
C SER A 57 6.79 17.81 4.16
N ILE A 58 6.96 19.12 4.06
CA ILE A 58 7.39 19.80 2.83
C ILE A 58 8.78 19.30 2.41
N ASP A 59 9.71 19.18 3.35
CA ASP A 59 11.06 18.65 3.10
C ASP A 59 11.03 17.19 2.65
N ALA A 60 10.13 16.38 3.21
CA ALA A 60 9.91 15.02 2.75
C ALA A 60 9.44 15.00 1.28
N ILE A 61 8.49 15.85 0.90
CA ILE A 61 8.01 15.94 -0.49
C ILE A 61 9.15 16.36 -1.43
N LYS A 62 10.02 17.29 -1.03
CA LYS A 62 11.20 17.69 -1.82
C LYS A 62 12.23 16.57 -1.97
N ARG A 63 12.38 15.73 -0.94
CA ARG A 63 13.42 14.69 -0.86
C ARG A 63 13.03 13.38 -1.55
N TYR A 64 11.77 12.97 -1.42
CA TYR A 64 11.29 11.72 -1.97
C TYR A 64 10.84 11.90 -3.41
N GLY A 65 10.91 10.83 -4.21
CA GLY A 65 10.44 10.85 -5.59
C GLY A 65 8.91 10.82 -5.70
N PRO A 66 8.39 10.68 -6.93
CA PRO A 66 6.96 10.51 -7.18
C PRO A 66 6.35 9.39 -6.32
N PRO A 67 5.06 9.51 -5.94
CA PRO A 67 4.37 8.45 -5.23
C PRO A 67 4.33 7.17 -6.08
N VAL A 68 4.37 6.03 -5.40
CA VAL A 68 4.28 4.70 -6.02
C VAL A 68 2.91 4.12 -5.76
N ALA A 69 2.38 3.40 -6.76
CA ALA A 69 1.12 2.69 -6.62
C ALA A 69 1.23 1.60 -5.56
N MET A 70 0.30 1.59 -4.61
CA MET A 70 0.21 0.61 -3.54
C MET A 70 -0.96 -0.33 -3.81
N PHE A 71 -0.70 -1.62 -3.90
CA PHE A 71 -1.72 -2.66 -3.98
C PHE A 71 -1.35 -3.82 -3.06
N ARG A 72 -2.36 -4.50 -2.53
CA ARG A 72 -2.15 -5.68 -1.70
C ARG A 72 -2.23 -6.91 -2.60
N MET A 73 -1.16 -7.71 -2.61
CA MET A 73 -1.13 -8.93 -3.41
C MET A 73 -2.23 -9.92 -2.99
N SER A 74 -2.56 -9.95 -1.69
CA SER A 74 -3.66 -10.75 -1.15
C SER A 74 -5.00 -10.42 -1.80
N ASP A 75 -5.24 -9.16 -2.16
CA ASP A 75 -6.51 -8.74 -2.75
C ASP A 75 -6.60 -9.20 -4.21
N ILE A 76 -5.45 -9.35 -4.88
CA ILE A 76 -5.34 -9.90 -6.23
C ILE A 76 -5.55 -11.42 -6.20
N GLU A 77 -4.85 -12.13 -5.30
CA GLU A 77 -4.90 -13.59 -5.19
C GLU A 77 -6.29 -14.12 -4.81
N ASN A 78 -7.06 -13.35 -4.02
CA ASN A 78 -8.41 -13.72 -3.61
C ASN A 78 -9.50 -13.20 -4.56
N ALA A 79 -9.15 -12.55 -5.66
CA ALA A 79 -10.12 -12.05 -6.61
C ALA A 79 -10.80 -13.19 -7.37
N ALA A 80 -12.05 -12.96 -7.81
CA ALA A 80 -12.80 -13.92 -8.61
C ALA A 80 -12.12 -14.23 -9.96
N ASN A 81 -11.31 -13.30 -10.48
CA ASN A 81 -10.53 -13.47 -11.71
C ASN A 81 -9.12 -12.85 -11.54
N PRO A 82 -8.17 -13.57 -10.93
CA PRO A 82 -6.88 -13.01 -10.53
C PRO A 82 -6.00 -12.63 -11.73
N ASP A 83 -6.04 -13.40 -12.82
CA ASP A 83 -5.22 -13.14 -14.02
C ASP A 83 -5.68 -11.86 -14.75
N GLU A 84 -6.99 -11.67 -14.87
CA GLU A 84 -7.56 -10.43 -15.40
C GLU A 84 -7.18 -9.23 -14.52
N LEU A 85 -7.39 -9.36 -13.21
CA LEU A 85 -7.12 -8.28 -12.27
C LEU A 85 -5.64 -7.89 -12.29
N HIS A 86 -4.74 -8.87 -12.30
CA HIS A 86 -3.31 -8.64 -12.42
C HIS A 86 -2.95 -7.89 -13.71
N GLY A 87 -3.50 -8.32 -14.85
CA GLY A 87 -3.26 -7.67 -16.14
C GLY A 87 -3.79 -6.24 -16.22
N ARG A 88 -4.96 -5.97 -15.61
CA ARG A 88 -5.51 -4.61 -15.51
C ARG A 88 -4.68 -3.72 -14.59
N ILE A 89 -4.28 -4.23 -13.43
CA ILE A 89 -3.42 -3.50 -12.48
C ILE A 89 -2.08 -3.14 -13.15
N GLY A 90 -1.45 -4.05 -13.89
CA GLY A 90 -0.22 -3.76 -14.61
C GLY A 90 -0.34 -2.56 -15.55
N ARG A 91 -1.42 -2.48 -16.34
CA ARG A 91 -1.68 -1.34 -17.25
C ARG A 91 -2.04 -0.06 -16.50
N ALA A 92 -2.80 -0.19 -15.42
CA ALA A 92 -3.13 0.93 -14.53
C ALA A 92 -1.86 1.53 -13.91
N ILE A 93 -0.86 0.72 -13.57
CA ILE A 93 0.41 1.20 -13.01
C ILE A 93 1.17 2.07 -14.02
N GLU A 94 1.23 1.68 -15.30
CA GLU A 94 1.91 2.49 -16.33
C GLU A 94 1.30 3.89 -16.46
N GLN A 95 -0.03 3.98 -16.48
CA GLN A 95 -0.74 5.26 -16.53
C GLN A 95 -0.53 6.05 -15.22
N PHE A 96 -0.63 5.37 -14.09
CA PHE A 96 -0.38 5.94 -12.78
C PHE A 96 1.02 6.55 -12.67
N GLU A 97 2.07 5.86 -13.13
CA GLU A 97 3.46 6.33 -13.01
C GLU A 97 3.71 7.62 -13.79
N VAL A 98 3.06 7.78 -14.95
CA VAL A 98 3.13 9.01 -15.75
C VAL A 98 2.48 10.17 -14.99
N GLU A 99 1.27 9.96 -14.48
CA GLU A 99 0.55 10.96 -13.69
C GLU A 99 1.30 11.29 -12.39
N ALA A 100 1.85 10.29 -11.71
CA ALA A 100 2.58 10.47 -10.46
C ALA A 100 3.84 11.34 -10.62
N LYS A 101 4.56 11.20 -11.74
CA LYS A 101 5.68 12.09 -12.08
C LYS A 101 5.20 13.52 -12.25
N HIS A 102 4.13 13.73 -13.00
CA HIS A 102 3.58 15.07 -13.23
C HIS A 102 3.08 15.71 -11.94
N TYR A 103 2.30 14.98 -11.14
CA TYR A 103 1.86 15.40 -9.81
C TYR A 103 3.04 15.83 -8.93
N HIS A 104 4.13 15.05 -8.93
CA HIS A 104 5.28 15.35 -8.10
C HIS A 104 6.00 16.63 -8.54
N GLU A 105 6.13 16.86 -9.84
CA GLU A 105 6.66 18.12 -10.39
C GLU A 105 5.77 19.31 -9.97
N GLN A 106 4.46 19.21 -10.16
CA GLN A 106 3.50 20.24 -9.75
C GLN A 106 3.54 20.51 -8.25
N ALA A 107 3.65 19.47 -7.41
CA ALA A 107 3.75 19.62 -5.97
C ALA A 107 5.04 20.36 -5.56
N ARG A 108 6.16 20.10 -6.24
CA ARG A 108 7.42 20.81 -6.01
C ARG A 108 7.34 22.27 -6.44
N ASP A 109 6.64 22.54 -7.54
CA ASP A 109 6.42 23.91 -8.01
C ASP A 109 5.55 24.70 -7.02
N ILE A 110 4.47 24.10 -6.48
CA ILE A 110 3.65 24.69 -5.42
C ILE A 110 4.53 25.05 -4.20
N ILE A 111 5.37 24.10 -3.76
CA ILE A 111 6.29 24.35 -2.63
C ILE A 111 7.23 25.52 -2.93
N TYR A 112 7.86 25.52 -4.11
CA TYR A 112 8.82 26.55 -4.47
C TYR A 112 8.18 27.94 -4.55
N GLN A 113 6.99 28.05 -5.16
CA GLN A 113 6.28 29.32 -5.27
C GLN A 113 5.79 29.81 -3.90
N GLY A 114 5.23 28.93 -3.07
CA GLY A 114 4.78 29.27 -1.73
C GLY A 114 5.93 29.71 -0.82
N GLU A 115 7.07 29.01 -0.85
CA GLU A 115 8.28 29.39 -0.11
C GLU A 115 8.80 30.77 -0.57
N LEU A 116 8.77 31.05 -1.88
CA LEU A 116 9.19 32.34 -2.43
C LEU A 116 8.24 33.49 -2.07
N ALA A 117 6.95 33.21 -1.96
CA ALA A 117 5.92 34.16 -1.53
C ALA A 117 5.87 34.35 -0.01
N GLY A 118 6.58 33.53 0.77
CA GLY A 118 6.56 33.57 2.23
C GLY A 118 5.26 33.02 2.84
N GLU A 119 4.60 32.10 2.14
CA GLU A 119 3.38 31.43 2.62
C GLU A 119 3.69 30.51 3.80
N ALA A 120 2.70 30.29 4.67
CA ALA A 120 2.86 29.37 5.78
C ALA A 120 2.92 27.92 5.27
N SER A 121 3.72 27.05 5.92
CA SER A 121 3.84 25.64 5.51
C SER A 121 2.49 24.93 5.45
N LYS A 122 1.55 25.33 6.31
CA LYS A 122 0.18 24.82 6.32
C LYS A 122 -0.56 25.08 5.01
N ASP A 123 -0.46 26.30 4.48
CA ASP A 123 -1.20 26.71 3.29
C ASP A 123 -0.64 26.01 2.05
N ILE A 124 0.70 25.93 1.94
CA ILE A 124 1.39 25.13 0.91
C ILE A 124 0.92 23.67 0.92
N LEU A 125 0.81 23.05 2.11
CA LEU A 125 0.35 21.67 2.22
C LEU A 125 -1.14 21.49 1.89
N LEU A 126 -1.98 22.50 2.16
CA LEU A 126 -3.39 22.50 1.74
C LEU A 126 -3.53 22.63 0.22
N ASP A 127 -2.66 23.38 -0.44
CA ASP A 127 -2.64 23.48 -1.90
C ASP A 127 -2.18 22.17 -2.54
N ILE A 128 -1.22 21.47 -1.93
CA ILE A 128 -0.84 20.11 -2.35
C ILE A 128 -2.02 19.13 -2.16
N VAL A 129 -2.82 19.28 -1.09
CA VAL A 129 -4.05 18.49 -0.93
C VAL A 129 -5.04 18.76 -2.06
N GLN A 130 -5.25 20.02 -2.44
CA GLN A 130 -6.11 20.38 -3.56
C GLN A 130 -5.59 19.82 -4.89
N LEU A 131 -4.27 19.93 -5.13
CA LEU A 131 -3.63 19.31 -6.28
C LEU A 131 -3.92 17.80 -6.31
N ARG A 132 -3.79 17.11 -5.17
CA ARG A 132 -4.03 15.68 -5.06
C ARG A 132 -5.51 15.30 -5.27
N ASP A 133 -6.44 16.12 -4.78
CA ASP A 133 -7.87 15.94 -4.98
C ASP A 133 -8.27 16.08 -6.47
N SER A 134 -7.55 16.92 -7.22
CA SER A 134 -7.76 17.15 -8.65
C SER A 134 -7.19 16.06 -9.57
N GLN A 135 -6.38 15.14 -9.04
CA GLN A 135 -5.84 14.02 -9.82
C GLN A 135 -6.93 13.01 -10.18
N SER A 136 -6.61 12.14 -11.14
CA SER A 136 -7.52 11.11 -11.63
C SER A 136 -7.93 10.14 -10.53
N GLU A 137 -9.07 9.47 -10.71
CA GLU A 137 -9.46 8.37 -9.83
C GLU A 137 -8.41 7.26 -9.80
N LEU A 138 -7.72 7.02 -10.93
CA LEU A 138 -6.63 6.04 -11.01
C LEU A 138 -5.49 6.42 -10.05
N PHE A 139 -5.05 7.67 -10.08
CA PHE A 139 -4.02 8.16 -9.16
C PHE A 139 -4.46 8.08 -7.70
N LYS A 140 -5.71 8.46 -7.40
CA LYS A 140 -6.25 8.41 -6.05
C LYS A 140 -6.34 6.98 -5.54
N MET A 141 -6.82 6.03 -6.35
CA MET A 141 -6.82 4.61 -6.00
C MET A 141 -5.39 4.07 -5.81
N GLY A 142 -4.46 4.41 -6.69
CA GLY A 142 -3.08 3.94 -6.59
C GLY A 142 -2.36 4.44 -5.34
N THR A 143 -2.76 5.58 -4.81
CA THR A 143 -2.18 6.14 -3.57
C THR A 143 -3.09 6.00 -2.34
N ASN A 144 -4.20 5.26 -2.46
CA ASN A 144 -5.24 5.12 -1.44
C ASN A 144 -5.73 6.49 -0.90
N TRP A 145 -5.88 7.48 -1.76
CA TRP A 145 -6.25 8.84 -1.39
C TRP A 145 -7.77 9.00 -1.35
N GLY A 146 -8.34 9.03 -0.14
CA GLY A 146 -9.79 9.19 0.04
C GLY A 146 -10.62 8.00 -0.46
N CYS A 147 -9.96 6.94 -0.92
CA CYS A 147 -10.58 5.75 -1.49
C CYS A 147 -9.71 4.52 -1.24
N LYS A 148 -10.30 3.37 -1.55
CA LYS A 148 -9.65 2.05 -1.45
C LYS A 148 -8.59 1.90 -2.55
N GLY A 149 -7.72 0.90 -2.43
CA GLY A 149 -6.67 0.63 -3.41
C GLY A 149 -7.15 -0.05 -4.69
N PHE A 150 -6.27 -0.16 -5.69
CA PHE A 150 -6.57 -0.76 -6.99
C PHE A 150 -7.17 -2.16 -6.92
N ALA A 151 -6.68 -3.00 -6.01
CA ALA A 151 -7.08 -4.39 -5.90
C ALA A 151 -8.33 -4.60 -5.03
N HIS A 152 -8.89 -3.54 -4.43
CA HIS A 152 -10.09 -3.68 -3.61
C HIS A 152 -11.32 -4.00 -4.51
N PRO A 153 -12.17 -4.98 -4.14
CA PRO A 153 -13.36 -5.36 -4.92
C PRO A 153 -14.25 -4.17 -5.34
N ASP A 154 -14.54 -3.26 -4.42
CA ASP A 154 -15.33 -2.05 -4.67
C ASP A 154 -14.77 -1.11 -5.75
N ASN A 155 -13.48 -1.22 -6.09
CA ASN A 155 -12.84 -0.41 -7.13
C ASN A 155 -12.72 -1.14 -8.48
N TYR A 156 -13.20 -2.38 -8.59
CA TYR A 156 -13.06 -3.16 -9.82
C TYR A 156 -13.70 -2.45 -11.01
N GLU A 157 -14.89 -1.87 -10.86
CA GLU A 157 -15.55 -1.11 -11.94
C GLU A 157 -14.73 0.12 -12.37
N ASN A 158 -14.16 0.85 -11.41
CA ASN A 158 -13.29 1.99 -11.68
C ASN A 158 -12.00 1.56 -12.39
N LEU A 159 -11.44 0.41 -12.02
CA LEU A 159 -10.26 -0.16 -12.66
C LEU A 159 -10.57 -0.61 -14.10
N VAL A 160 -11.74 -1.22 -14.33
CA VAL A 160 -12.22 -1.59 -15.67
C VAL A 160 -12.40 -0.33 -16.53
N ALA A 161 -13.03 0.71 -16.00
CA ALA A 161 -13.22 1.98 -16.70
C ALA A 161 -11.90 2.69 -17.04
N ALA A 162 -10.89 2.59 -16.17
CA ALA A 162 -9.55 3.12 -16.42
C ALA A 162 -8.72 2.26 -17.40
N THR A 163 -9.09 1.00 -17.59
CA THR A 163 -8.41 0.05 -18.49
C THR A 163 -9.34 -0.51 -19.58
N PRO A 164 -10.00 0.35 -20.39
CA PRO A 164 -11.05 -0.08 -21.31
C PRO A 164 -10.51 -0.95 -22.46
N ASN A 165 -9.22 -0.79 -22.80
CA ASN A 165 -8.55 -1.54 -23.86
C ASN A 165 -7.89 -2.85 -23.37
N TYR A 166 -8.17 -3.29 -22.14
CA TYR A 166 -7.67 -4.57 -21.66
C TYR A 166 -8.39 -5.73 -22.37
N ILE A 167 -7.62 -6.52 -23.11
CA ILE A 167 -8.07 -7.77 -23.71
C ILE A 167 -7.50 -8.90 -22.84
N ASN A 168 -8.39 -9.69 -22.22
CA ASN A 168 -7.98 -10.94 -21.60
C ASN A 168 -7.71 -11.97 -22.69
N TYR A 169 -6.44 -12.23 -23.01
CA TYR A 169 -6.06 -13.21 -24.03
C TYR A 169 -6.30 -14.67 -23.58
N TYR A 170 -6.71 -14.88 -22.33
CA TYR A 170 -6.96 -16.19 -21.73
C TYR A 170 -8.40 -16.36 -21.20
N ALA A 171 -9.33 -15.43 -21.52
CA ALA A 171 -10.76 -15.54 -21.21
C ALA A 171 -11.52 -16.44 -22.19
#